data_AF-A0A1S1LXK8-F1
#
_entry.id   AF-A0A1S1LXK8-F1
#
_cell.length_a   1.000
_cell.length_b   1.000
_cell.length_c   1.000
_cell.angle_alpha   90.00
_cell.angle_beta   90.00
_cell.angle_gamma   90.00
#
_symmetry.space_group_name_H-M   'P 1'
#
loop_
_entity.id
_entity.type
_entity.pdbx_description
1 polymer ?
#
loop_
_entity_poly.entity_id
_entity_poly.type
_entity_poly.pdbx_seq_one_letter_code
_entity_poly.pdbx_strand_id
1 'polypeptide(L)'
;MEQGTEISCNHLDPAGGQIDQPNRVDLLQIADIAASATGAAFNPRQGDGTVQTQYLRKLEPVMYRRQAGSITSYGLKMHPWNSKTKAAYPWVAALG
;
A
#
# COMPACT_ATOMS: atom_id res chain seq x y z
N MET A 1 -2.42 3.59 50.51
CA MET A 1 -1.97 4.61 49.54
C MET A 1 -1.47 3.85 48.34
N GLU A 2 -2.28 3.73 47.29
CA GLU A 2 -1.89 3.02 46.06
C GLU A 2 -0.88 3.88 45.29
N GLN A 3 0.27 3.29 44.95
CA GLN A 3 1.25 3.93 44.07
C GLN A 3 0.70 3.86 42.65
N GLY A 4 0.29 5.01 42.10
CA GLY A 4 -0.11 5.14 40.71
C GLY A 4 1.07 4.84 39.79
N THR A 5 0.84 4.03 38.76
CA THR A 5 1.81 3.82 37.67
C THR A 5 1.64 4.95 36.66
N GLU A 6 2.73 5.60 36.26
CA GLU A 6 2.74 6.66 35.25
C GLU A 6 3.68 6.29 34.08
N ILE A 7 3.29 6.68 32.86
CA ILE A 7 4.12 6.50 31.66
C ILE A 7 5.06 7.70 31.55
N SER A 8 6.37 7.45 31.67
CA SER A 8 7.38 8.51 31.49
C SER A 8 7.56 8.84 30.01
N CYS A 9 7.19 10.06 29.63
CA CYS A 9 7.34 10.60 28.28
C CYS A 9 8.53 11.57 28.15
N ASN A 10 9.50 11.55 29.08
CA ASN A 10 10.58 12.54 29.19
C ASN A 10 11.50 12.62 27.95
N HIS A 11 11.42 11.65 27.04
CA HIS A 11 12.19 11.60 25.79
C HIS A 11 11.45 12.19 24.58
N LEU A 12 10.17 12.55 24.75
CA LEU A 12 9.38 13.19 23.70
C LEU A 12 9.62 14.70 23.77
N ASP A 13 9.85 15.31 22.60
CA ASP A 13 9.90 16.76 22.49
C ASP A 13 8.52 17.36 22.84
N PRO A 14 8.40 18.21 23.87
CA PRO A 14 7.13 18.81 24.27
C PRO A 14 6.54 19.76 23.21
N ALA A 15 7.34 20.22 22.24
CA ALA A 15 6.82 20.96 21.08
C ALA A 15 6.06 20.08 20.09
N GLY A 16 6.25 18.76 20.16
CA GLY A 16 5.71 17.79 19.20
C GLY A 16 6.38 17.90 17.82
N GLY A 17 6.10 16.91 16.97
CA GLY A 17 6.48 16.98 15.55
C GLY A 17 5.39 17.64 14.72
N GLN A 18 5.78 18.42 13.70
CA GLN A 18 4.84 18.81 12.65
C GLN A 18 4.86 17.78 11.52
N ILE A 19 3.71 17.19 11.25
CA ILE A 19 3.49 16.38 10.05
C ILE A 19 3.06 17.35 8.94
N ASP A 20 3.82 17.38 7.84
CA ASP A 20 3.48 18.20 6.68
C ASP A 20 2.19 17.69 6.01
N GLN A 21 1.51 18.57 5.30
CA GLN A 21 0.25 18.24 4.64
C GLN A 21 0.54 17.34 3.41
N PRO A 22 -0.24 16.27 3.18
CA PRO A 22 -0.02 15.37 2.05
C PRO A 22 0.04 16.09 0.69
N ASN A 23 -0.73 17.16 0.52
CA ASN A 23 -0.76 17.97 -0.71
C ASN A 23 0.49 18.87 -0.90
N ARG A 24 1.38 18.96 0.09
CA ARG A 24 2.63 19.71 0.03
C ARG A 24 3.85 18.80 -0.14
N VAL A 25 3.67 17.48 -0.02
CA VAL A 25 4.73 16.48 -0.13
C VAL A 25 4.44 15.55 -1.30
N ASP A 26 5.11 15.77 -2.43
CA ASP A 26 4.89 15.01 -3.67
C ASP A 26 4.98 13.49 -3.47
N LEU A 27 5.93 13.02 -2.64
CA LEU A 27 6.08 11.60 -2.33
C LEU A 27 4.85 11.01 -1.61
N LEU A 28 4.19 11.79 -0.75
CA LEU A 28 2.96 11.35 -0.08
C LEU A 28 1.80 11.26 -1.07
N GLN A 29 1.72 12.16 -2.04
CA GLN A 29 0.70 12.09 -3.09
C GLN A 29 0.91 10.88 -4.00
N ILE A 30 2.17 10.60 -4.38
CA ILE A 30 2.51 9.40 -5.16
C ILE A 30 2.17 8.13 -4.38
N ALA A 31 2.48 8.10 -3.08
CA ALA A 31 2.14 6.98 -2.21
C ALA A 31 0.62 6.78 -2.10
N ASP A 32 -0.15 7.85 -1.94
CA ASP A 32 -1.61 7.82 -1.87
C ASP A 32 -2.25 7.33 -3.18
N ILE A 33 -1.76 7.81 -4.33
CA ILE A 33 -2.20 7.35 -5.65
C ILE A 33 -1.89 5.86 -5.82
N ALA A 34 -0.69 5.41 -5.45
CA ALA A 34 -0.29 4.00 -5.56
C ALA A 34 -1.14 3.09 -4.64
N ALA A 35 -1.39 3.53 -3.41
CA ALA A 35 -2.24 2.82 -2.47
C ALA A 35 -3.70 2.75 -2.97
N SER A 36 -4.25 3.87 -3.43
CA SER A 36 -5.61 3.96 -3.96
C SER A 36 -5.80 3.10 -5.23
N ALA A 37 -4.84 3.14 -6.16
CA ALA A 37 -4.86 2.30 -7.35
C ALA A 37 -4.79 0.80 -7.00
N THR A 38 -4.00 0.43 -6.00
CA THR A 38 -3.94 -0.94 -5.48
C THR A 38 -5.27 -1.33 -4.87
N GLY A 39 -5.83 -0.50 -3.98
CA GLY A 39 -7.13 -0.75 -3.36
C GLY A 39 -8.26 -0.96 -4.37
N ALA A 40 -8.35 -0.07 -5.37
CA ALA A 40 -9.37 -0.13 -6.42
C ALA A 40 -9.24 -1.36 -7.33
N ALA A 41 -8.05 -1.96 -7.45
CA ALA A 41 -7.83 -3.15 -8.27
C ALA A 41 -8.32 -4.45 -7.61
N PHE A 42 -8.42 -4.47 -6.27
CA PHE A 42 -8.80 -5.67 -5.52
C PHE A 42 -10.16 -5.55 -4.80
N ASN A 43 -10.63 -4.34 -4.55
CA ASN A 43 -11.87 -4.11 -3.83
C ASN A 43 -12.96 -3.63 -4.79
N PRO A 44 -14.11 -4.33 -4.88
CA PRO A 44 -15.25 -3.87 -5.66
C PRO A 44 -15.70 -2.48 -5.21
N ARG A 45 -15.91 -1.58 -6.17
CA ARG A 45 -16.47 -0.26 -5.91
C ARG A 45 -17.89 -0.43 -5.36
N GLN A 46 -18.22 0.34 -4.33
CA GLN A 46 -19.58 0.39 -3.81
C GLN A 46 -20.56 0.87 -4.90
N GLY A 47 -21.68 0.17 -5.05
CA GLY A 47 -22.72 0.46 -6.03
C GLY A 47 -22.68 -0.51 -7.21
N ASP A 48 -21.64 -0.44 -8.05
CA ASP A 48 -21.57 -1.22 -9.30
C ASP A 48 -20.71 -2.49 -9.21
N GLY A 49 -19.99 -2.68 -8.10
CA GLY A 49 -19.12 -3.84 -7.89
C GLY A 49 -17.90 -3.89 -8.81
N THR A 50 -17.62 -2.82 -9.55
CA THR A 50 -16.51 -2.79 -10.51
C THR A 50 -15.17 -2.78 -9.80
N VAL A 51 -14.22 -3.56 -10.33
CA VAL A 51 -12.80 -3.51 -9.94
C VAL A 51 -11.99 -2.82 -11.02
N GLN A 52 -11.15 -1.87 -10.63
CA GLN A 52 -10.45 -0.98 -11.55
C GLN A 52 -8.98 -1.39 -11.70
N THR A 53 -8.74 -2.56 -12.29
CA THR A 53 -7.39 -3.11 -12.47
C THR A 53 -6.48 -2.27 -13.36
N GLN A 54 -7.06 -1.43 -14.23
CA GLN A 54 -6.31 -0.60 -15.17
C GLN A 54 -5.40 0.42 -14.51
N TYR A 55 -5.73 0.90 -13.30
CA TYR A 55 -4.87 1.86 -12.60
C TYR A 55 -3.58 1.19 -12.11
N LEU A 56 -3.69 -0.03 -11.59
CA LEU A 56 -2.52 -0.80 -11.17
C LEU A 56 -1.66 -1.21 -12.37
N ARG A 57 -2.27 -1.57 -13.50
CA ARG A 57 -1.54 -1.85 -14.77
C ARG A 57 -0.78 -0.63 -15.28
N LYS A 58 -1.32 0.59 -15.11
CA LYS A 58 -0.61 1.82 -15.47
C LYS A 58 0.57 2.11 -14.53
N LEU A 59 0.51 1.65 -13.29
CA LEU A 59 1.62 1.76 -12.32
C LEU A 59 2.68 0.68 -12.51
N GLU A 60 2.34 -0.47 -13.07
CA GLU A 60 3.24 -1.62 -13.30
C GLU A 60 4.63 -1.25 -13.84
N PRO A 61 4.78 -0.32 -14.82
CA PRO A 61 6.11 -0.01 -15.37
C PRO A 61 7.05 0.67 -14.36
N VAL A 62 6.50 1.36 -13.36
CA VAL A 62 7.29 2.13 -12.38
C VAL A 62 7.41 1.43 -11.02
N MET A 63 6.76 0.29 -10.85
CA MET A 63 6.87 -0.49 -9.62
C MET A 63 8.24 -1.16 -9.50
N TYR A 64 8.70 -1.27 -8.25
CA TYR A 64 9.96 -1.89 -7.93
C TYR A 64 10.00 -3.37 -8.32
N ARG A 65 11.06 -3.76 -9.05
CA ARG A 65 11.41 -5.15 -9.32
C ARG A 65 12.74 -5.46 -8.65
N ARG A 66 12.78 -6.53 -7.88
CA ARG A 66 14.05 -7.04 -7.36
C ARG A 66 14.77 -7.70 -8.53
N GLN A 67 15.86 -7.10 -8.99
CA GLN A 67 16.53 -7.47 -10.24
C GLN A 67 15.54 -7.40 -11.43
N ALA A 68 15.70 -8.26 -12.44
CA ALA A 68 14.77 -8.41 -13.56
C ALA A 68 13.66 -9.46 -13.27
N GLY A 69 13.31 -9.68 -11.99
CA GLY A 69 12.30 -10.65 -11.58
C GLY A 69 10.86 -10.10 -11.62
N SER A 70 9.89 -10.99 -11.38
CA SER A 70 8.47 -10.63 -11.33
C SER A 70 8.18 -9.61 -10.24
N ILE A 71 7.30 -8.65 -10.56
CA ILE A 71 6.73 -7.67 -9.65
C ILE A 71 6.16 -8.31 -8.36
N THR A 72 5.61 -9.52 -8.45
CA THR A 72 4.95 -10.22 -7.33
C THR A 72 5.92 -10.71 -6.25
N SER A 73 7.23 -10.68 -6.53
CA SER A 73 8.25 -11.05 -5.55
C SER A 73 8.48 -9.94 -4.51
N TYR A 74 8.36 -8.68 -4.91
CA TYR A 74 8.67 -7.53 -4.04
C TYR A 74 7.74 -6.33 -4.26
N GLY A 75 7.60 -5.84 -5.49
CA GLY A 75 6.83 -4.63 -5.81
C GLY A 75 5.34 -4.73 -5.50
N LEU A 76 4.76 -5.94 -5.64
CA LEU A 76 3.39 -6.24 -5.27
C LEU A 76 3.35 -7.52 -4.44
N LYS A 77 3.36 -7.37 -3.11
CA LYS A 77 3.35 -8.51 -2.20
C LYS A 77 1.96 -9.12 -2.10
N MET A 78 1.84 -10.36 -2.55
CA MET A 78 0.65 -11.18 -2.38
C MET A 78 0.94 -12.22 -1.29
N HIS A 79 0.11 -12.33 -0.25
CA HIS A 79 0.26 -13.39 0.75
C HIS A 79 -1.10 -14.02 1.10
N PRO A 80 -1.25 -15.35 1.00
CA PRO A 80 -0.30 -16.32 0.41
C PRO A 80 -0.29 -16.23 -1.13
N TRP A 81 0.87 -16.36 -1.76
CA TRP A 81 1.00 -16.43 -3.23
C TRP A 81 1.05 -17.88 -3.75
N ASN A 82 0.02 -18.66 -3.42
CA ASN A 82 -0.12 -20.07 -3.81
C ASN A 82 -1.06 -20.25 -5.03
N SER A 83 -1.28 -21.49 -5.46
CA SER A 83 -2.12 -21.81 -6.62
C SER A 83 -3.55 -21.27 -6.52
N LYS A 84 -4.15 -21.26 -5.32
CA LYS A 84 -5.51 -20.73 -5.10
C LYS A 84 -5.55 -19.22 -5.33
N THR A 85 -4.62 -18.47 -4.75
CA THR A 85 -4.56 -17.01 -4.93
C THR A 85 -4.25 -16.63 -6.37
N LYS A 86 -3.36 -17.37 -7.04
CA LYS A 86 -3.06 -17.18 -8.47
C LYS A 86 -4.29 -17.42 -9.35
N ALA A 87 -5.10 -18.44 -9.03
CA ALA A 87 -6.35 -18.72 -9.73
C ALA A 87 -7.44 -17.65 -9.48
N ALA A 88 -7.46 -17.04 -8.30
CA ALA A 88 -8.38 -15.94 -7.99
C ALA A 88 -8.00 -14.63 -8.70
N TYR A 89 -6.72 -14.40 -8.95
CA TYR A 89 -6.20 -13.17 -9.56
C TYR A 89 -5.27 -13.47 -10.75
N PRO A 90 -5.78 -14.10 -11.83
CA PRO A 90 -4.95 -14.48 -12.97
C PRO A 90 -4.34 -13.26 -13.68
N TRP A 91 -5.01 -12.10 -13.61
CA TRP A 91 -4.52 -10.84 -14.15
C TRP A 91 -3.27 -10.31 -13.44
N VAL A 92 -3.04 -10.68 -12.17
CA VAL A 92 -1.85 -10.29 -11.41
C VAL A 92 -0.64 -11.09 -11.89
N ALA A 93 -0.84 -12.37 -12.24
CA ALA A 93 0.23 -13.21 -12.80
C ALA A 93 0.66 -12.73 -14.20
N ALA A 94 -0.17 -11.94 -14.90
CA ALA A 94 0.14 -11.31 -16.17
C ALA A 94 0.88 -9.97 -16.04
N LEU A 95 1.08 -9.46 -14.81
CA LEU A 95 1.94 -8.30 -14.56
C LEU A 95 3.41 -8.76 -14.63
N GLY A 96 4.20 -8.15 -15.51
CA GLY A 96 5.60 -8.51 -15.81
C GLY A 96 6.55 -8.38 -14.63
#